data_AF-A0A3D2RSL9-F1
#
_entry.id   AF-A0A3D2RSL9-F1
#
_cell.length_a   1.000
_cell.length_b   1.000
_cell.length_c   1.000
_cell.angle_alpha   90.00
_cell.angle_beta   90.00
_cell.angle_gamma   90.00
#
_symmetry.space_group_name_H-M   'P 1'
#
loop_
_entity.id
_entity.type
_entity.pdbx_description
1 polymer ?
#
loop_
_entity_poly.entity_id
_entity_poly.type
_entity_poly.pdbx_seq_one_letter_code
_entity_poly.pdbx_strand_id
1 'polypeptide(L)'
;WPKPLPNHWILGSTIGLAVDSRDHVYIIHRRDTFNERTEIGAATDPVKADCCIPAPNVLEFDAEGNLVNSWGGPADGYDWPASNHGISIDYKDNIWIGGNARSDSHILKFTRDGTFLAQYGSPDAEIDSHSRESFGSVAEIAFDTDANEAYVADGYRNKRVAVLDMDSGELKRYWGAYGNVPDDTNLGPFTPGEEPAQQFRNPVHCAEPSTDGYVYVCDRVNNRLQVFHPDGTFVQELFVKPDSLGDGSVWDISFSSDPEQQFIYLADGTNRKIFIIERESMEILTNFGDGGRNPGQFFAVHNIATDSRGNIYTTETYEGKRVQKFSYTGMGPVTVMDQGTPWPSDKK
;
A
#
# COMPACT_ATOMS: atom_id res chain seq x y z
N TRP A 1 0.67 -15.11 12.98
CA TRP A 1 0.63 -15.06 11.52
C TRP A 1 1.52 -13.90 11.10
N PRO A 2 2.49 -14.09 10.19
CA PRO A 2 2.84 -15.39 9.58
C PRO A 2 3.48 -16.35 10.61
N LYS A 3 3.84 -17.56 10.19
CA LYS A 3 4.71 -18.47 10.95
C LYS A 3 6.17 -17.98 10.89
N PRO A 4 7.06 -18.46 11.78
CA PRO A 4 8.48 -18.10 11.72
C PRO A 4 9.07 -18.38 10.33
N LEU A 5 9.84 -17.42 9.81
CA LEU A 5 10.53 -17.58 8.53
C LEU A 5 11.69 -18.59 8.65
N PRO A 6 12.00 -19.35 7.59
CA PRO A 6 13.15 -20.25 7.58
C PRO A 6 14.47 -19.46 7.52
N ASN A 7 15.61 -20.16 7.55
CA ASN A 7 16.94 -19.61 7.25
C ASN A 7 17.37 -18.40 8.11
N HIS A 8 16.82 -18.26 9.32
CA HIS A 8 17.01 -17.07 10.17
C HIS A 8 16.65 -15.76 9.44
N TRP A 9 15.68 -15.82 8.54
CA TRP A 9 15.22 -14.67 7.80
C TRP A 9 14.44 -13.72 8.68
N ILE A 10 14.70 -12.44 8.48
CA ILE A 10 13.95 -11.34 9.07
C ILE A 10 13.52 -10.35 7.98
N LEU A 11 12.48 -9.58 8.29
CA LEU A 11 11.90 -8.57 7.41
C LEU A 11 12.48 -7.19 7.73
N GLY A 12 12.70 -6.40 6.69
CA GLY A 12 12.99 -4.98 6.82
C GLY A 12 11.69 -4.18 6.87
N SER A 13 11.71 -2.91 6.48
CA SER A 13 10.47 -2.15 6.34
C SER A 13 9.57 -2.86 5.32
N THR A 14 8.41 -3.34 5.78
CA THR A 14 7.44 -4.07 4.95
C THR A 14 6.38 -3.09 4.51
N ILE A 15 6.20 -2.95 3.21
CA ILE A 15 5.69 -1.69 2.63
C ILE A 15 4.78 -1.87 1.43
N GLY A 16 4.57 -3.10 1.01
CA GLY A 16 3.56 -3.43 0.02
C GLY A 16 2.94 -4.76 0.45
N LEU A 17 1.66 -4.90 0.15
CA LEU A 17 0.81 -5.99 0.58
C LEU A 17 -0.22 -6.25 -0.51
N ALA A 18 -0.38 -7.50 -0.90
CA ALA A 18 -1.48 -7.91 -1.77
C ALA A 18 -2.04 -9.25 -1.31
N VAL A 19 -3.31 -9.49 -1.60
CA VAL A 19 -3.97 -10.78 -1.45
C VAL A 19 -4.47 -11.21 -2.82
N ASP A 20 -4.15 -12.44 -3.23
CA ASP A 20 -4.63 -12.97 -4.52
C ASP A 20 -5.94 -13.76 -4.38
N SER A 21 -6.43 -14.26 -5.52
CA SER A 21 -7.67 -15.03 -5.64
C SER A 21 -7.69 -16.35 -4.83
N ARG A 22 -6.56 -16.77 -4.25
CA ARG A 22 -6.41 -17.99 -3.45
C ARG A 22 -6.30 -17.68 -1.96
N ASP A 23 -6.52 -16.42 -1.55
CA ASP A 23 -6.20 -15.89 -0.22
C ASP A 23 -4.71 -16.01 0.13
N HIS A 24 -3.81 -16.11 -0.86
CA HIS A 24 -2.38 -16.03 -0.60
C HIS A 24 -1.99 -14.58 -0.41
N VAL A 25 -1.16 -14.31 0.60
CA VAL A 25 -0.71 -12.97 0.97
C VAL A 25 0.71 -12.76 0.48
N TYR A 26 0.90 -11.74 -0.33
CA TYR A 26 2.20 -11.32 -0.81
C TYR A 26 2.62 -10.07 -0.07
N ILE A 27 3.89 -10.03 0.30
CA ILE A 27 4.52 -8.80 0.77
C ILE A 27 5.73 -8.49 -0.07
N ILE A 28 6.05 -7.20 -0.13
CA ILE A 28 7.36 -6.72 -0.53
C ILE A 28 7.96 -5.90 0.61
N HIS A 29 9.25 -6.13 0.87
CA HIS A 29 9.98 -5.40 1.89
C HIS A 29 11.31 -4.85 1.35
N ARG A 30 11.86 -3.87 2.07
CA ARG A 30 13.17 -3.29 1.80
C ARG A 30 14.26 -4.09 2.51
N ARG A 31 15.37 -4.37 1.82
CA ARG A 31 16.49 -5.15 2.36
C ARG A 31 17.64 -4.28 2.86
N ASP A 32 17.57 -2.98 2.63
CA ASP A 32 18.55 -1.96 3.02
C ASP A 32 18.15 -1.20 4.30
N THR A 33 16.96 -1.48 4.86
CA THR A 33 16.43 -0.83 6.07
C THR A 33 16.85 -1.53 7.37
N PHE A 34 17.87 -2.39 7.34
CA PHE A 34 18.37 -3.09 8.52
C PHE A 34 19.53 -2.34 9.16
N ASN A 35 19.56 -2.37 10.49
CA ASN A 35 20.72 -1.99 11.27
C ASN A 35 21.70 -3.17 11.33
N GLU A 36 22.81 -3.06 10.59
CA GLU A 36 23.84 -4.10 10.53
C GLU A 36 24.39 -4.49 11.91
N ARG A 37 24.49 -3.54 12.84
CA ARG A 37 25.05 -3.77 14.17
C ARG A 37 24.15 -4.66 15.05
N THR A 38 22.84 -4.66 14.81
CA THR A 38 21.87 -5.24 15.76
C THR A 38 20.90 -6.24 15.15
N GLU A 39 20.69 -6.24 13.83
CA GLU A 39 19.63 -7.05 13.20
C GLU A 39 20.19 -8.17 12.33
N ILE A 40 21.21 -7.90 11.50
CA ILE A 40 21.63 -8.81 10.42
C ILE A 40 23.05 -9.37 10.61
N GLY A 41 23.42 -9.71 11.85
CA GLY A 41 24.76 -10.17 12.20
C GLY A 41 25.24 -11.44 11.47
N ALA A 42 24.31 -12.28 10.97
CA ALA A 42 24.64 -13.46 10.18
C ALA A 42 24.93 -13.13 8.70
N ALA A 43 24.54 -11.95 8.22
CA ALA A 43 24.77 -11.49 6.86
C ALA A 43 26.02 -10.60 6.71
N THR A 44 26.76 -10.33 7.79
CA THR A 44 27.94 -9.46 7.76
C THR A 44 29.22 -10.19 7.36
N ASP A 45 30.22 -9.43 6.92
CA ASP A 45 31.60 -9.93 6.71
C ASP A 45 32.61 -9.12 7.55
N PRO A 46 33.31 -9.72 8.53
CA PRO A 46 33.14 -11.10 8.99
C PRO A 46 31.76 -11.31 9.65
N VAL A 47 31.29 -12.56 9.66
CA VAL A 47 30.04 -12.94 10.33
C VAL A 47 30.14 -12.63 11.83
N LYS A 48 29.18 -11.87 12.37
CA LYS A 48 29.20 -11.37 13.75
C LYS A 48 28.33 -12.17 14.72
N ALA A 49 27.29 -12.84 14.25
CA ALA A 49 26.34 -13.60 15.08
C ALA A 49 25.64 -14.71 14.28
N ASP A 50 25.02 -15.66 14.99
CA ASP A 50 24.25 -16.77 14.38
C ASP A 50 22.98 -16.29 13.66
N CYS A 51 22.54 -15.06 13.91
CA CYS A 51 21.36 -14.43 13.30
C CYS A 51 21.66 -12.95 13.03
N CYS A 52 21.00 -12.29 12.07
CA CYS A 52 19.98 -12.79 11.15
C CYS A 52 20.33 -12.44 9.70
N ILE A 53 19.52 -12.90 8.74
CA ILE A 53 19.71 -12.65 7.31
C ILE A 53 18.48 -11.93 6.74
N PRO A 54 18.63 -10.88 5.91
CA PRO A 54 17.50 -10.32 5.16
C PRO A 54 16.82 -11.38 4.27
N ALA A 55 15.51 -11.54 4.39
CA ALA A 55 14.73 -12.36 3.47
C ALA A 55 14.81 -11.84 2.01
N PRO A 56 14.44 -12.65 0.99
CA PRO A 56 14.16 -12.16 -0.36
C PRO A 56 13.08 -11.07 -0.34
N ASN A 57 13.15 -10.13 -1.30
CA ASN A 57 12.29 -8.94 -1.28
C ASN A 57 10.80 -9.26 -1.30
N VAL A 58 10.39 -10.26 -2.09
CA VAL A 58 8.99 -10.69 -2.23
C VAL A 58 8.81 -12.03 -1.51
N LEU A 59 7.81 -12.10 -0.64
CA LEU A 59 7.42 -13.32 0.06
C LEU A 59 5.93 -13.60 -0.14
N GLU A 60 5.59 -14.85 -0.47
CA GLU A 60 4.21 -15.35 -0.59
C GLU A 60 3.89 -16.27 0.58
N PHE A 61 2.80 -15.98 1.27
CA PHE A 61 2.26 -16.80 2.34
C PHE A 61 0.91 -17.40 1.97
N ASP A 62 0.66 -18.64 2.38
CA ASP A 62 -0.70 -19.17 2.34
C ASP A 62 -1.58 -18.60 3.47
N ALA A 63 -2.87 -18.93 3.44
CA ALA A 63 -3.88 -18.52 4.41
C ALA A 63 -3.51 -18.85 5.87
N GLU A 64 -2.77 -19.93 6.10
CA GLU A 64 -2.29 -20.40 7.41
C GLU A 64 -0.97 -19.72 7.83
N GLY A 65 -0.36 -18.94 6.94
CA GLY A 65 0.86 -18.18 7.18
C GLY A 65 2.13 -19.00 7.00
N ASN A 66 2.09 -20.12 6.27
CA ASN A 66 3.30 -20.77 5.79
C ASN A 66 3.90 -19.96 4.65
N LEU A 67 5.22 -19.80 4.64
CA LEU A 67 5.92 -19.26 3.48
C LEU A 67 5.93 -20.32 2.38
N VAL A 68 5.33 -20.02 1.23
CA VAL A 68 5.18 -20.96 0.10
C VAL A 68 6.00 -20.57 -1.13
N ASN A 69 6.42 -19.31 -1.23
CA ASN A 69 7.31 -18.82 -2.28
C ASN A 69 8.10 -17.59 -1.81
N SER A 70 9.27 -17.36 -2.40
CA SER A 70 10.10 -16.19 -2.11
C SER A 70 11.06 -15.90 -3.26
N TRP A 71 11.13 -14.66 -3.71
CA TRP A 71 11.99 -14.23 -4.82
C TRP A 71 12.20 -12.70 -4.80
N GLY A 72 12.80 -12.15 -5.86
CA GLY A 72 12.89 -10.71 -6.10
C GLY A 72 14.22 -10.08 -5.71
N GLY A 73 14.43 -8.85 -6.19
CA GLY A 73 15.65 -8.08 -6.04
C GLY A 73 16.32 -7.74 -7.39
N PRO A 74 17.41 -6.97 -7.36
CA PRO A 74 18.18 -6.58 -8.54
C PRO A 74 18.73 -7.79 -9.31
N ALA A 75 18.53 -7.81 -10.63
CA ALA A 75 19.11 -8.78 -11.55
C ALA A 75 19.25 -8.16 -12.96
N ASP A 76 19.92 -8.87 -13.86
CA ASP A 76 20.02 -8.44 -15.26
C ASP A 76 18.66 -8.57 -15.97
N GLY A 77 18.33 -7.59 -16.82
CA GLY A 77 17.15 -7.62 -17.69
C GLY A 77 16.00 -6.70 -17.27
N TYR A 78 16.05 -6.10 -16.09
CA TYR A 78 15.09 -5.12 -15.59
C TYR A 78 15.73 -4.19 -14.57
N ASP A 79 15.13 -3.02 -14.35
CA ASP A 79 15.59 -2.06 -13.35
C ASP A 79 14.84 -2.27 -12.04
N TRP A 80 15.39 -3.00 -11.08
CA TRP A 80 14.72 -3.17 -9.78
C TRP A 80 14.60 -1.83 -9.03
N PRO A 81 13.44 -1.48 -8.43
CA PRO A 81 13.29 -0.23 -7.70
C PRO A 81 14.35 -0.05 -6.61
N ALA A 82 14.96 1.14 -6.55
CA ALA A 82 15.96 1.45 -5.54
C ALA A 82 15.34 1.48 -4.13
N SER A 83 14.06 1.82 -4.03
CA SER A 83 13.28 1.68 -2.80
C SER A 83 11.92 1.12 -3.16
N ASN A 84 11.74 -0.19 -2.96
CA ASN A 84 10.46 -0.88 -3.13
C ASN A 84 9.30 -0.06 -2.52
N HIS A 85 8.08 -0.23 -3.02
CA HIS A 85 6.87 0.27 -2.40
C HIS A 85 5.69 -0.68 -2.60
N GLY A 86 4.75 -0.38 -3.50
CA GLY A 86 3.57 -1.22 -3.74
C GLY A 86 3.91 -2.53 -4.45
N ILE A 87 3.20 -3.59 -4.07
CA ILE A 87 3.12 -4.87 -4.78
C ILE A 87 1.65 -5.21 -4.96
N SER A 88 1.26 -5.53 -6.18
CA SER A 88 -0.14 -5.81 -6.52
C SER A 88 -0.21 -7.00 -7.45
N ILE A 89 -1.36 -7.67 -7.49
CA ILE A 89 -1.53 -8.92 -8.25
C ILE A 89 -2.73 -8.74 -9.17
N ASP A 90 -2.52 -8.88 -10.47
CA ASP A 90 -3.60 -8.79 -11.45
C ASP A 90 -4.39 -10.11 -11.58
N TYR A 91 -5.53 -10.06 -12.27
CA TYR A 91 -6.39 -11.24 -12.46
C TYR A 91 -5.78 -12.38 -13.29
N LYS A 92 -4.60 -12.15 -13.89
CA LYS A 92 -3.82 -13.16 -14.62
C LYS A 92 -2.68 -13.71 -13.77
N ASP A 93 -2.70 -13.46 -12.45
CA ASP A 93 -1.67 -13.82 -11.48
C ASP A 93 -0.29 -13.17 -11.76
N ASN A 94 -0.25 -12.04 -12.49
CA ASN A 94 0.99 -11.28 -12.64
C ASN A 94 1.18 -10.32 -11.46
N ILE A 95 2.42 -10.15 -11.04
CA ILE A 95 2.84 -9.31 -9.94
C ILE A 95 3.37 -7.99 -10.50
N TRP A 96 2.79 -6.88 -10.06
CA TRP A 96 3.18 -5.53 -10.42
C TRP A 96 3.87 -4.86 -9.24
N ILE A 97 5.03 -4.22 -9.47
CA ILE A 97 5.85 -3.62 -8.42
C ILE A 97 6.15 -2.16 -8.77
N GLY A 98 5.87 -1.28 -7.82
CA GLY A 98 6.27 0.13 -7.82
C GLY A 98 7.43 0.42 -6.86
N GLY A 99 7.91 1.65 -6.91
CA GLY A 99 9.02 2.12 -6.08
C GLY A 99 8.88 3.58 -5.71
N ASN A 100 9.47 3.98 -4.58
CA ASN A 100 9.36 5.32 -4.06
C ASN A 100 10.68 6.07 -3.89
N ALA A 101 11.81 5.54 -4.39
CA ALA A 101 13.03 6.32 -4.47
C ALA A 101 12.92 7.42 -5.53
N ARG A 102 13.78 8.43 -5.45
CA ARG A 102 13.82 9.52 -6.43
C ARG A 102 14.03 9.03 -7.86
N SER A 103 14.84 7.98 -8.04
CA SER A 103 15.14 7.33 -9.31
C SER A 103 14.02 6.42 -9.79
N ASP A 104 13.07 6.03 -8.93
CA ASP A 104 12.03 5.07 -9.29
C ASP A 104 10.96 5.81 -10.09
N SER A 105 10.92 5.54 -11.39
CA SER A 105 10.07 6.25 -12.37
C SER A 105 9.42 5.29 -13.37
N HIS A 106 9.28 4.04 -12.92
CA HIS A 106 8.89 2.89 -13.71
C HIS A 106 8.13 1.89 -12.85
N ILE A 107 7.47 0.96 -13.53
CA ILE A 107 6.74 -0.17 -12.95
C ILE A 107 7.33 -1.45 -13.51
N LEU A 108 7.47 -2.48 -12.69
CA LEU A 108 7.86 -3.81 -13.13
C LEU A 108 6.68 -4.78 -13.06
N LYS A 109 6.59 -5.69 -14.02
CA LYS A 109 5.61 -6.77 -14.09
C LYS A 109 6.32 -8.12 -14.17
N PHE A 110 5.90 -9.06 -13.34
CA PHE A 110 6.45 -10.41 -13.24
C PHE A 110 5.32 -11.45 -13.26
N THR A 111 5.64 -12.68 -13.63
CA THR A 111 4.79 -13.83 -13.28
C THR A 111 4.81 -14.05 -11.77
N ARG A 112 3.86 -14.84 -11.27
CA ARG A 112 3.80 -15.24 -9.86
C ARG A 112 5.09 -15.86 -9.29
N ASP A 113 5.83 -16.59 -10.13
CA ASP A 113 7.08 -17.26 -9.75
C ASP A 113 8.33 -16.37 -9.92
N GLY A 114 8.16 -15.09 -10.30
CA GLY A 114 9.23 -14.11 -10.38
C GLY A 114 9.94 -14.03 -11.74
N THR A 115 9.37 -14.60 -12.80
CA THR A 115 9.88 -14.41 -14.16
C THR A 115 9.48 -13.03 -14.65
N PHE A 116 10.46 -12.23 -15.11
CA PHE A 116 10.22 -10.88 -15.62
C PHE A 116 9.36 -10.92 -16.90
N LEU A 117 8.35 -10.05 -16.97
CA LEU A 117 7.43 -9.94 -18.09
C LEU A 117 7.56 -8.60 -18.83
N ALA A 118 7.54 -7.50 -18.08
CA ALA A 118 7.55 -6.16 -18.67
C ALA A 118 8.04 -5.10 -17.69
N GLN A 119 8.53 -4.00 -18.26
CA GLN A 119 8.82 -2.77 -17.54
C GLN A 119 8.15 -1.61 -18.28
N TYR A 120 7.46 -0.76 -17.53
CA TYR A 120 6.80 0.43 -18.06
C TYR A 120 7.49 1.67 -17.51
N GLY A 121 7.98 2.53 -18.40
CA GLY A 121 8.86 3.64 -18.05
C GLY A 121 10.32 3.25 -17.88
N SER A 122 11.13 4.19 -17.43
CA SER A 122 12.56 4.01 -17.18
C SER A 122 12.95 4.74 -15.90
N PRO A 123 13.97 4.25 -15.18
CA PRO A 123 14.45 4.95 -13.99
C PRO A 123 15.00 6.34 -14.35
N ASP A 124 15.15 7.18 -13.33
CA ASP A 124 15.75 8.51 -13.40
C ASP A 124 15.01 9.52 -14.31
N ALA A 125 13.71 9.33 -14.51
CA ALA A 125 12.89 10.33 -15.19
C ALA A 125 12.74 11.61 -14.35
N GLU A 126 12.62 12.73 -15.06
CA GLU A 126 12.28 14.02 -14.45
C GLU A 126 10.84 14.03 -13.91
N ILE A 127 10.56 14.95 -12.98
CA ILE A 127 9.19 15.13 -12.48
C ILE A 127 8.35 15.74 -13.59
N ASP A 128 7.31 15.03 -13.98
CA ASP A 128 6.33 15.49 -14.95
C ASP A 128 5.02 14.71 -14.78
N SER A 129 4.05 15.31 -14.07
CA SER A 129 2.72 14.74 -13.90
C SER A 129 1.92 14.66 -15.22
N HIS A 130 2.41 15.22 -16.32
CA HIS A 130 1.81 15.10 -17.66
C HIS A 130 2.51 14.06 -18.54
N SER A 131 3.64 13.50 -18.09
CA SER A 131 4.39 12.52 -18.86
C SER A 131 3.53 11.31 -19.19
N ARG A 132 3.55 10.90 -20.46
CA ARG A 132 2.84 9.70 -20.93
C ARG A 132 3.72 8.44 -20.92
N GLU A 133 5.01 8.61 -20.62
CA GLU A 133 6.03 7.58 -20.80
C GLU A 133 6.77 7.26 -19.50
N SER A 134 6.63 8.08 -18.46
CA SER A 134 7.30 7.90 -17.17
C SER A 134 6.36 8.14 -16.00
N PHE A 135 6.79 7.63 -14.85
CA PHE A 135 6.14 7.81 -13.56
C PHE A 135 7.05 8.61 -12.63
N GLY A 136 6.51 9.07 -11.51
CA GLY A 136 7.21 9.82 -10.47
C GLY A 136 7.01 9.14 -9.12
N SER A 137 7.71 8.02 -8.93
CA SER A 137 7.73 7.25 -7.69
C SER A 137 6.34 6.66 -7.34
N VAL A 138 5.98 5.59 -8.05
CA VAL A 138 4.70 4.89 -7.93
C VAL A 138 4.52 4.30 -6.53
N ALA A 139 3.48 4.76 -5.82
CA ALA A 139 3.12 4.23 -4.53
C ALA A 139 2.42 2.88 -4.68
N GLU A 140 1.33 2.82 -5.43
CA GLU A 140 0.51 1.62 -5.51
C GLU A 140 -0.19 1.51 -6.86
N ILE A 141 -0.61 0.28 -7.18
CA ILE A 141 -1.32 -0.07 -8.41
C ILE A 141 -2.53 -0.91 -8.01
N ALA A 142 -3.71 -0.57 -8.50
CA ALA A 142 -4.91 -1.37 -8.34
C ALA A 142 -5.55 -1.64 -9.71
N PHE A 143 -6.50 -2.57 -9.78
CA PHE A 143 -6.99 -3.08 -11.07
C PHE A 143 -8.50 -3.05 -11.17
N ASP A 144 -9.00 -2.53 -12.28
CA ASP A 144 -10.36 -2.81 -12.77
C ASP A 144 -10.24 -3.89 -13.85
N THR A 145 -10.57 -5.11 -13.45
CA THR A 145 -10.43 -6.30 -14.28
C THR A 145 -11.42 -6.33 -15.44
N ASP A 146 -12.61 -5.76 -15.25
CA ASP A 146 -13.65 -5.74 -16.26
C ASP A 146 -13.32 -4.73 -17.36
N ALA A 147 -12.68 -3.61 -16.99
CA ALA A 147 -12.19 -2.60 -17.93
C ALA A 147 -10.82 -2.91 -18.54
N ASN A 148 -10.09 -3.92 -18.02
CA ASN A 148 -8.68 -4.19 -18.33
C ASN A 148 -7.78 -2.97 -18.05
N GLU A 149 -8.00 -2.31 -16.91
CA GLU A 149 -7.32 -1.07 -16.53
C GLU A 149 -6.55 -1.22 -15.21
N ALA A 150 -5.33 -0.66 -15.18
CA ALA A 150 -4.55 -0.50 -13.95
C ALA A 150 -4.57 0.97 -13.51
N TYR A 151 -4.99 1.24 -12.28
CA TYR A 151 -4.98 2.55 -11.64
C TYR A 151 -3.72 2.69 -10.82
N VAL A 152 -2.89 3.67 -11.17
CA VAL A 152 -1.57 3.90 -10.60
C VAL A 152 -1.63 5.14 -9.72
N ALA A 153 -1.37 4.97 -8.43
CA ALA A 153 -1.08 6.05 -7.50
C ALA A 153 0.35 6.57 -7.76
N ASP A 154 0.47 7.39 -8.80
CA ASP A 154 1.72 7.97 -9.27
C ASP A 154 2.05 9.23 -8.47
N GLY A 155 2.57 9.01 -7.26
CA GLY A 155 2.27 9.92 -6.16
C GLY A 155 3.42 10.50 -5.36
N TYR A 156 4.60 9.87 -5.25
CA TYR A 156 5.65 10.41 -4.37
C TYR A 156 6.38 11.62 -4.95
N ARG A 157 6.42 11.75 -6.29
CA ARG A 157 6.93 12.92 -7.01
C ARG A 157 5.86 13.52 -7.91
N ASN A 158 5.16 12.68 -8.65
CA ASN A 158 4.00 13.10 -9.44
C ASN A 158 2.76 13.25 -8.55
N LYS A 159 1.73 13.92 -9.06
CA LYS A 159 0.51 14.27 -8.31
C LYS A 159 -0.73 13.87 -9.08
N ARG A 160 -0.79 12.61 -9.48
CA ARG A 160 -1.88 12.11 -10.32
C ARG A 160 -2.28 10.70 -9.95
N VAL A 161 -3.50 10.36 -10.33
CA VAL A 161 -3.85 8.98 -10.65
C VAL A 161 -3.64 8.80 -12.15
N ALA A 162 -2.87 7.78 -12.53
CA ALA A 162 -2.63 7.42 -13.93
C ALA A 162 -3.34 6.09 -14.23
N VAL A 163 -4.01 5.97 -15.38
CA VAL A 163 -4.73 4.76 -15.76
C VAL A 163 -4.07 4.13 -16.98
N LEU A 164 -3.60 2.91 -16.84
CA LEU A 164 -2.91 2.15 -17.90
C LEU A 164 -3.82 1.06 -18.47
N ASP A 165 -3.61 0.71 -19.74
CA ASP A 165 -4.04 -0.59 -20.26
C ASP A 165 -3.17 -1.71 -19.65
N MET A 166 -3.80 -2.75 -19.10
CA MET A 166 -3.09 -3.80 -18.36
C MET A 166 -2.20 -4.71 -19.23
N ASP A 167 -2.47 -4.76 -20.54
CA ASP A 167 -1.76 -5.63 -21.47
C ASP A 167 -0.58 -4.91 -22.13
N SER A 168 -0.78 -3.67 -22.58
CA SER A 168 0.26 -2.88 -23.23
C SER A 168 1.08 -2.02 -22.26
N GLY A 169 0.52 -1.67 -21.10
CA GLY A 169 1.07 -0.66 -20.20
C GLY A 169 0.92 0.78 -20.70
N GLU A 170 0.20 1.01 -21.81
CA GLU A 170 -0.02 2.34 -22.36
C GLU A 170 -0.90 3.19 -21.43
N LEU A 171 -0.48 4.43 -21.17
CA LEU A 171 -1.27 5.39 -20.42
C LEU A 171 -2.53 5.81 -21.19
N LYS A 172 -3.70 5.49 -20.66
CA LYS A 172 -5.01 5.87 -21.24
C LYS A 172 -5.38 7.29 -20.85
N ARG A 173 -5.33 7.60 -19.55
CA ARG A 173 -5.73 8.90 -18.97
C ARG A 173 -5.08 9.13 -17.61
N TYR A 174 -5.19 10.34 -17.09
CA TYR A 174 -4.78 10.71 -15.74
C TYR A 174 -5.53 11.95 -15.26
N TRP A 175 -5.59 12.14 -13.94
CA TRP A 175 -6.17 13.33 -13.30
C TRP A 175 -5.49 13.62 -11.96
N GLY A 176 -5.65 14.86 -11.47
CA GLY A 176 -5.21 15.34 -10.16
C GLY A 176 -6.37 15.48 -9.18
N ALA A 177 -6.11 16.07 -8.01
CA ALA A 177 -7.13 16.26 -6.97
C ALA A 177 -8.36 16.98 -7.52
N TYR A 178 -9.54 16.58 -7.05
CA TYR A 178 -10.84 17.09 -7.53
C TYR A 178 -11.07 16.97 -9.05
N GLY A 179 -10.31 16.12 -9.75
CA GLY A 179 -10.42 15.94 -11.21
C GLY A 179 -9.72 17.04 -12.00
N ASN A 180 -8.94 17.88 -11.33
CA ASN A 180 -8.17 18.94 -11.96
C ASN A 180 -7.02 18.36 -12.79
N VAL A 181 -6.51 19.16 -13.72
CA VAL A 181 -5.22 18.88 -14.35
C VAL A 181 -4.12 18.97 -13.28
N PRO A 182 -3.25 17.95 -13.14
CA PRO A 182 -2.16 17.97 -12.16
C PRO A 182 -1.21 19.16 -12.32
N ASP A 183 -0.67 19.67 -11.21
CA ASP A 183 0.34 20.73 -11.18
C ASP A 183 1.47 20.37 -10.19
N ASP A 184 2.69 20.26 -10.70
CA ASP A 184 3.89 19.86 -9.94
C ASP A 184 4.43 20.96 -9.02
N THR A 185 3.81 22.14 -8.97
CA THR A 185 4.17 23.23 -8.05
C THR A 185 4.21 22.74 -6.59
N ASN A 186 5.35 22.92 -5.91
CA ASN A 186 5.47 22.51 -4.51
C ASN A 186 4.52 23.33 -3.61
N LEU A 187 3.56 22.64 -2.98
CA LEU A 187 2.55 23.23 -2.11
C LEU A 187 3.07 23.55 -0.69
N GLY A 188 4.36 23.35 -0.42
CA GLY A 188 4.94 23.52 0.92
C GLY A 188 4.48 22.44 1.91
N PRO A 189 4.67 22.63 3.23
CA PRO A 189 4.08 21.75 4.24
C PRO A 189 2.55 21.88 4.28
N PHE A 190 1.86 20.85 4.77
CA PHE A 190 0.44 20.91 5.07
C PHE A 190 0.18 21.74 6.35
N THR A 191 -0.83 22.59 6.31
CA THR A 191 -1.27 23.42 7.45
C THR A 191 -2.75 23.11 7.74
N PRO A 192 -3.07 22.56 8.93
CA PRO A 192 -4.45 22.29 9.32
C PRO A 192 -5.32 23.56 9.33
N GLY A 193 -6.57 23.42 8.88
CA GLY A 193 -7.57 24.49 8.90
C GLY A 193 -7.47 25.50 7.75
N GLU A 194 -6.50 25.37 6.85
CA GLU A 194 -6.49 26.09 5.58
C GLU A 194 -7.53 25.51 4.60
N GLU A 195 -7.85 26.28 3.55
CA GLU A 195 -8.70 25.80 2.46
C GLU A 195 -8.09 24.55 1.81
N PRO A 196 -8.91 23.54 1.46
CA PRO A 196 -8.41 22.32 0.86
C PRO A 196 -7.58 22.58 -0.41
N ALA A 197 -6.37 22.01 -0.46
CA ALA A 197 -5.50 22.13 -1.61
C ALA A 197 -6.18 21.56 -2.86
N GLN A 198 -6.15 22.32 -3.96
CA GLN A 198 -6.76 21.92 -5.24
C GLN A 198 -5.90 20.96 -6.07
N GLN A 199 -4.80 20.50 -5.48
CA GLN A 199 -3.84 19.53 -6.03
C GLN A 199 -3.57 18.47 -4.97
N PHE A 200 -3.25 17.25 -5.39
CA PHE A 200 -2.82 16.21 -4.47
C PHE A 200 -1.51 16.64 -3.79
N ARG A 201 -1.31 16.26 -2.53
CA ARG A 201 0.01 16.33 -1.89
C ARG A 201 0.70 14.99 -2.05
N ASN A 202 2.02 15.03 -2.12
CA ASN A 202 2.79 13.80 -2.23
C ASN A 202 2.87 13.11 -0.84
N PRO A 203 2.58 11.80 -0.74
CA PRO A 203 2.16 10.94 -1.83
C PRO A 203 0.65 10.92 -2.09
N VAL A 204 0.26 10.83 -3.38
CA VAL A 204 -0.92 10.04 -3.74
C VAL A 204 -0.54 8.59 -3.46
N HIS A 205 -1.15 7.97 -2.44
CA HIS A 205 -0.61 6.72 -1.90
C HIS A 205 -1.35 5.48 -2.42
N CYS A 206 -2.65 5.59 -2.66
CA CYS A 206 -3.51 4.54 -3.20
C CYS A 206 -4.48 5.11 -4.25
N ALA A 207 -4.98 4.27 -5.15
CA ALA A 207 -6.03 4.59 -6.12
C ALA A 207 -6.86 3.33 -6.41
N GLU A 208 -7.79 3.00 -5.52
CA GLU A 208 -8.47 1.71 -5.45
C GLU A 208 -9.85 1.75 -6.15
N PRO A 209 -10.07 0.99 -7.24
CA PRO A 209 -11.38 0.88 -7.88
C PRO A 209 -12.32 -0.01 -7.07
N SER A 210 -13.58 0.41 -6.93
CA SER A 210 -14.64 -0.35 -6.27
C SER A 210 -15.51 -1.13 -7.28
N THR A 211 -16.23 -2.13 -6.78
CA THR A 211 -17.11 -2.99 -7.62
C THR A 211 -18.31 -2.27 -8.22
N ASP A 212 -18.69 -1.11 -7.68
CA ASP A 212 -19.73 -0.23 -8.21
C ASP A 212 -19.18 0.87 -9.15
N GLY A 213 -17.90 0.79 -9.52
CA GLY A 213 -17.30 1.61 -10.57
C GLY A 213 -16.84 2.99 -10.11
N TYR A 214 -16.56 3.19 -8.82
CA TYR A 214 -15.85 4.39 -8.34
C TYR A 214 -14.36 4.09 -8.13
N VAL A 215 -13.56 5.13 -7.95
CA VAL A 215 -12.14 5.04 -7.62
C VAL A 215 -11.87 5.88 -6.38
N TYR A 216 -11.27 5.27 -5.37
CA TYR A 216 -10.97 5.88 -4.08
C TYR A 216 -9.48 6.17 -3.98
N VAL A 217 -9.12 7.43 -3.74
CA VAL A 217 -7.74 7.92 -3.85
C VAL A 217 -7.25 8.48 -2.52
N CYS A 218 -6.15 7.91 -2.03
CA CYS A 218 -5.51 8.32 -0.78
C CYS A 218 -4.62 9.54 -1.00
N ASP A 219 -5.10 10.74 -0.65
CA ASP A 219 -4.31 11.97 -0.64
C ASP A 219 -3.68 12.17 0.74
N ARG A 220 -2.64 11.37 0.96
CA ARG A 220 -2.15 11.01 2.30
C ARG A 220 -1.85 12.21 3.18
N VAL A 221 -1.07 13.16 2.67
CA VAL A 221 -0.61 14.34 3.44
C VAL A 221 -1.67 15.43 3.54
N ASN A 222 -2.68 15.44 2.66
CA ASN A 222 -3.86 16.30 2.84
C ASN A 222 -4.90 15.69 3.80
N ASN A 223 -4.61 14.54 4.41
CA ASN A 223 -5.49 13.88 5.38
C ASN A 223 -6.89 13.60 4.82
N ARG A 224 -7.00 13.29 3.53
CA ARG A 224 -8.30 13.08 2.88
C ARG A 224 -8.30 11.91 1.93
N LEU A 225 -9.47 11.29 1.84
CA LEU A 225 -9.83 10.28 0.85
C LEU A 225 -10.76 10.95 -0.16
N GLN A 226 -10.42 10.88 -1.45
CA GLN A 226 -11.26 11.42 -2.52
C GLN A 226 -11.86 10.30 -3.38
N VAL A 227 -13.10 10.47 -3.80
CA VAL A 227 -13.85 9.50 -4.61
C VAL A 227 -14.07 10.09 -6.00
N PHE A 228 -13.84 9.28 -7.02
CA PHE A 228 -13.93 9.67 -8.42
C PHE A 228 -14.75 8.67 -9.22
N HIS A 229 -15.36 9.15 -10.31
CA HIS A 229 -15.70 8.28 -11.42
C HIS A 229 -14.43 7.79 -12.15
N PRO A 230 -14.50 6.72 -12.95
CA PRO A 230 -13.35 6.16 -13.64
C PRO A 230 -12.67 7.15 -14.60
N ASP A 231 -13.41 8.14 -15.10
CA ASP A 231 -12.91 9.20 -15.98
C ASP A 231 -12.16 10.33 -15.25
N GLY A 232 -12.09 10.28 -13.91
CA GLY A 232 -11.46 11.29 -13.06
C GLY A 232 -12.40 12.40 -12.59
N THR A 233 -13.69 12.33 -12.90
CA THR A 233 -14.68 13.28 -12.37
C THR A 233 -14.83 13.09 -10.85
N PHE A 234 -14.61 14.15 -10.09
CA PHE A 234 -14.75 14.13 -8.63
C PHE A 234 -16.19 13.91 -8.19
N VAL A 235 -16.37 13.09 -7.15
CA VAL A 235 -17.67 12.71 -6.58
C VAL A 235 -17.84 13.28 -5.18
N GLN A 236 -16.98 12.86 -4.25
CA GLN A 236 -17.02 13.28 -2.85
C GLN A 236 -15.67 13.10 -2.16
N GLU A 237 -15.55 13.63 -0.94
CA GLU A 237 -14.35 13.44 -0.12
C GLU A 237 -14.66 13.26 1.36
N LEU A 238 -13.72 12.65 2.06
CA LEU A 238 -13.72 12.48 3.51
C LEU A 238 -12.37 12.93 4.09
N PHE A 239 -12.40 13.87 5.04
CA PHE A 239 -11.23 14.22 5.83
C PHE A 239 -11.11 13.29 7.04
N VAL A 240 -9.97 12.62 7.16
CA VAL A 240 -9.67 11.68 8.26
C VAL A 240 -8.58 12.30 9.10
N LYS A 241 -8.84 12.60 10.39
CA LYS A 241 -7.85 13.26 11.26
C LYS A 241 -7.22 14.50 10.59
N PRO A 242 -8.03 15.53 10.25
CA PRO A 242 -7.57 16.69 9.47
C PRO A 242 -6.41 17.48 10.09
N ASP A 243 -6.19 17.32 11.41
CA ASP A 243 -5.10 17.97 12.14
C ASP A 243 -3.77 17.18 12.12
N SER A 244 -3.73 16.01 11.48
CA SER A 244 -2.50 15.22 11.39
C SER A 244 -1.44 15.92 10.54
N LEU A 245 -0.21 15.90 11.01
CA LEU A 245 0.95 16.50 10.35
C LEU A 245 1.92 15.41 9.88
N GLY A 246 3.02 15.84 9.27
CA GLY A 246 4.09 14.96 8.81
C GLY A 246 3.61 14.08 7.67
N ASP A 247 3.52 12.79 7.93
CA ASP A 247 3.16 11.77 6.95
C ASP A 247 1.64 11.69 6.69
N GLY A 248 0.82 12.47 7.39
CA GLY A 248 -0.64 12.51 7.20
C GLY A 248 -1.36 11.23 7.65
N SER A 249 -2.65 11.11 7.36
CA SER A 249 -3.54 10.09 7.98
C SER A 249 -4.14 9.06 7.03
N VAL A 250 -4.20 9.34 5.71
CA VAL A 250 -4.85 8.45 4.73
C VAL A 250 -3.78 7.72 3.94
N TRP A 251 -3.22 6.66 4.52
CA TRP A 251 -2.10 5.97 3.88
C TRP A 251 -2.66 5.02 2.84
N ASP A 252 -3.42 4.03 3.25
CA ASP A 252 -3.94 3.02 2.33
C ASP A 252 -5.35 2.58 2.73
N ILE A 253 -6.09 1.97 1.81
CA ILE A 253 -7.42 1.44 2.05
C ILE A 253 -7.59 0.02 1.51
N SER A 254 -8.52 -0.71 2.10
CA SER A 254 -9.07 -1.93 1.51
C SER A 254 -10.57 -1.98 1.76
N PHE A 255 -11.32 -2.55 0.83
CA PHE A 255 -12.75 -2.75 1.01
C PHE A 255 -13.06 -4.01 1.81
N SER A 256 -14.21 -4.02 2.47
CA SER A 256 -14.76 -5.25 3.04
C SER A 256 -15.08 -6.27 1.95
N SER A 257 -14.99 -7.55 2.30
CA SER A 257 -15.11 -8.66 1.35
C SER A 257 -16.56 -9.00 0.96
N ASP A 258 -17.55 -8.34 1.55
CA ASP A 258 -18.94 -8.48 1.12
C ASP A 258 -19.13 -7.91 -0.31
N PRO A 259 -20.06 -8.46 -1.10
CA PRO A 259 -20.26 -8.04 -2.49
C PRO A 259 -20.51 -6.54 -2.68
N GLU A 260 -21.17 -5.92 -1.70
CA GLU A 260 -21.50 -4.50 -1.69
C GLU A 260 -20.29 -3.60 -1.33
N GLN A 261 -19.21 -4.18 -0.82
CA GLN A 261 -18.06 -3.47 -0.26
C GLN A 261 -18.52 -2.43 0.77
N GLN A 262 -19.40 -2.83 1.70
CA GLN A 262 -20.09 -1.93 2.60
C GLN A 262 -19.15 -1.06 3.43
N PHE A 263 -17.93 -1.53 3.71
CA PHE A 263 -16.95 -0.80 4.52
C PHE A 263 -15.64 -0.55 3.79
N ILE A 264 -15.03 0.57 4.15
CA ILE A 264 -13.61 0.86 3.89
C ILE A 264 -12.84 0.65 5.19
N TYR A 265 -11.75 -0.10 5.12
CA TYR A 265 -10.72 -0.17 6.14
C TYR A 265 -9.55 0.72 5.74
N LEU A 266 -9.29 1.78 6.51
CA LEU A 266 -8.27 2.76 6.19
C LEU A 266 -7.11 2.68 7.18
N ALA A 267 -5.91 2.49 6.67
CA ALA A 267 -4.67 2.52 7.43
C ALA A 267 -4.21 3.97 7.67
N ASP A 268 -4.10 4.34 8.95
CA ASP A 268 -3.52 5.59 9.39
C ASP A 268 -2.21 5.31 10.12
N GLY A 269 -1.12 5.38 9.38
CA GLY A 269 0.23 5.11 9.89
C GLY A 269 0.73 6.15 10.89
N THR A 270 0.25 7.40 10.82
CA THR A 270 0.66 8.47 11.72
C THR A 270 0.02 8.31 13.09
N ASN A 271 -1.28 8.01 13.12
CA ASN A 271 -2.03 7.85 14.36
C ASN A 271 -2.06 6.40 14.85
N ARG A 272 -1.50 5.45 14.09
CA ARG A 272 -1.40 4.01 14.43
C ARG A 272 -2.77 3.39 14.63
N LYS A 273 -3.68 3.69 13.69
CA LYS A 273 -5.06 3.21 13.72
C LYS A 273 -5.44 2.60 12.39
N ILE A 274 -6.38 1.67 12.44
CA ILE A 274 -7.22 1.29 11.31
C ILE A 274 -8.60 1.89 11.54
N PHE A 275 -9.07 2.73 10.64
CA PHE A 275 -10.43 3.26 10.65
C PHE A 275 -11.37 2.35 9.87
N ILE A 276 -12.59 2.17 10.37
CA ILE A 276 -13.67 1.49 9.67
C ILE A 276 -14.70 2.54 9.29
N ILE A 277 -14.95 2.66 8.00
CA ILE A 277 -15.77 3.71 7.40
C ILE A 277 -16.92 3.02 6.66
N GLU A 278 -18.14 3.50 6.85
CA GLU A 278 -19.28 3.09 6.02
C GLU A 278 -19.14 3.75 4.66
N ARG A 279 -19.09 2.94 3.60
CA ARG A 279 -18.60 3.38 2.29
C ARG A 279 -19.56 4.33 1.57
N GLU A 280 -20.88 4.13 1.70
CA GLU A 280 -21.87 4.94 0.99
C GLU A 280 -21.95 6.36 1.56
N SER A 281 -22.09 6.47 2.88
CA SER A 281 -22.21 7.73 3.62
C SER A 281 -20.87 8.41 3.92
N MET A 282 -19.76 7.69 3.77
CA MET A 282 -18.42 8.10 4.18
C MET A 282 -18.31 8.39 5.70
N GLU A 283 -19.21 7.85 6.52
CA GLU A 283 -19.16 7.99 7.98
C GLU A 283 -18.05 7.12 8.57
N ILE A 284 -17.14 7.73 9.34
CA ILE A 284 -16.19 6.97 10.16
C ILE A 284 -16.95 6.36 11.35
N LEU A 285 -17.14 5.05 11.33
CA LEU A 285 -17.91 4.35 12.35
C LEU A 285 -17.09 4.11 13.62
N THR A 286 -15.87 3.61 13.46
CA THR A 286 -15.00 3.23 14.58
C THR A 286 -13.55 3.11 14.12
N ASN A 287 -12.65 2.84 15.06
CA ASN A 287 -11.27 2.51 14.77
C ASN A 287 -10.72 1.50 15.79
N PHE A 288 -9.65 0.81 15.40
CA PHE A 288 -8.87 -0.03 16.29
C PHE A 288 -7.37 0.18 16.06
N GLY A 289 -6.55 -0.29 17.00
CA GLY A 289 -5.10 -0.11 16.97
C GLY A 289 -4.59 0.82 18.06
N ASP A 290 -3.28 0.80 18.31
CA ASP A 290 -2.58 1.79 19.13
C ASP A 290 -1.07 1.73 18.85
N GLY A 291 -0.28 2.66 19.38
CA GLY A 291 1.18 2.64 19.29
C GLY A 291 1.82 1.47 20.04
N GLY A 292 2.70 0.71 19.38
CA GLY A 292 3.49 -0.34 20.03
C GLY A 292 4.00 -1.43 19.10
N ARG A 293 4.51 -2.51 19.70
CA ARG A 293 5.13 -3.64 18.98
C ARG A 293 4.42 -4.98 19.19
N ASN A 294 3.35 -4.99 19.98
CA ASN A 294 2.58 -6.20 20.24
C ASN A 294 1.47 -6.39 19.19
N PRO A 295 0.85 -7.59 19.11
CA PRO A 295 -0.31 -7.83 18.26
C PRO A 295 -1.40 -6.75 18.39
N GLY A 296 -1.86 -6.25 17.25
CA GLY A 296 -2.87 -5.19 17.16
C GLY A 296 -2.41 -3.79 17.53
N GLN A 297 -1.16 -3.63 17.97
CA GLN A 297 -0.51 -2.33 18.02
C GLN A 297 0.23 -2.09 16.70
N PHE A 298 0.64 -0.85 16.45
CA PHE A 298 1.33 -0.40 15.26
C PHE A 298 2.49 0.54 15.59
N PHE A 299 3.55 0.48 14.78
CA PHE A 299 4.59 1.51 14.72
C PHE A 299 4.22 2.56 13.68
N ALA A 300 3.92 2.09 12.47
CA ALA A 300 3.51 2.86 11.29
C ALA A 300 2.86 1.89 10.30
N VAL A 301 1.57 1.64 10.49
CA VAL A 301 0.79 0.79 9.58
C VAL A 301 0.75 1.42 8.20
N HIS A 302 1.18 0.66 7.19
CA HIS A 302 1.51 1.20 5.88
C HIS A 302 0.52 0.80 4.81
N ASN A 303 0.33 -0.50 4.59
CA ASN A 303 -0.71 -1.03 3.71
C ASN A 303 -1.70 -1.90 4.45
N ILE A 304 -2.85 -2.09 3.82
CA ILE A 304 -3.95 -2.90 4.30
C ILE A 304 -4.56 -3.69 3.14
N ALA A 305 -4.90 -4.95 3.37
CA ALA A 305 -5.59 -5.77 2.37
C ALA A 305 -6.57 -6.72 3.05
N THR A 306 -7.64 -7.09 2.36
CA THR A 306 -8.68 -7.98 2.85
C THR A 306 -8.71 -9.27 2.03
N ASP A 307 -8.82 -10.43 2.68
CA ASP A 307 -9.03 -11.71 1.98
C ASP A 307 -10.51 -12.03 1.74
N SER A 308 -10.80 -13.06 0.94
CA SER A 308 -12.18 -13.46 0.61
C SER A 308 -13.02 -13.91 1.82
N ARG A 309 -12.38 -14.13 2.97
CA ARG A 309 -13.02 -14.49 4.25
C ARG A 309 -13.17 -13.29 5.19
N GLY A 310 -12.86 -12.08 4.72
CA GLY A 310 -12.97 -10.83 5.46
C GLY A 310 -11.82 -10.57 6.43
N ASN A 311 -10.77 -11.40 6.46
CA ASN A 311 -9.62 -11.12 7.32
C ASN A 311 -8.85 -9.93 6.78
N ILE A 312 -8.37 -9.08 7.68
CA ILE A 312 -7.55 -7.92 7.34
C ILE A 312 -6.08 -8.27 7.56
N TYR A 313 -5.23 -7.91 6.62
CA TYR A 313 -3.78 -8.00 6.71
C TYR A 313 -3.19 -6.60 6.68
N THR A 314 -2.12 -6.39 7.42
CA THR A 314 -1.40 -5.11 7.39
C THR A 314 0.10 -5.31 7.37
N THR A 315 0.80 -4.37 6.74
CA THR A 315 2.26 -4.27 6.77
C THR A 315 2.69 -2.99 7.48
N GLU A 316 3.93 -2.96 7.95
CA GLU A 316 4.47 -1.78 8.62
C GLU A 316 5.84 -1.35 8.10
N THR A 317 5.92 -0.06 7.77
CA THR A 317 7.14 0.59 7.32
C THR A 317 8.01 1.04 8.50
N TYR A 318 9.13 1.72 8.21
CA TYR A 318 10.10 2.18 9.19
C TYR A 318 10.60 1.03 10.09
N GLU A 319 10.51 1.18 11.41
CA GLU A 319 10.91 0.17 12.40
C GLU A 319 9.78 -0.77 12.83
N GLY A 320 8.62 -0.71 12.16
CA GLY A 320 7.53 -1.67 12.36
C GLY A 320 7.89 -3.06 11.84
N LYS A 321 8.40 -3.12 10.60
CA LYS A 321 9.08 -4.28 9.98
C LYS A 321 8.34 -5.62 10.15
N ARG A 322 7.02 -5.61 10.04
CA ARG A 322 6.19 -6.81 10.26
C ARG A 322 4.94 -6.82 9.42
N VAL A 323 4.32 -7.99 9.42
CA VAL A 323 2.98 -8.24 8.86
C VAL A 323 2.09 -8.74 9.99
N GLN A 324 0.84 -8.30 10.01
CA GLN A 324 -0.16 -8.75 10.97
C GLN A 324 -1.41 -9.24 10.23
N LYS A 325 -2.12 -10.21 10.83
CA LYS A 325 -3.45 -10.67 10.40
C LYS A 325 -4.45 -10.41 11.52
N PHE A 326 -5.57 -9.78 11.19
CA PHE A 326 -6.74 -9.60 12.02
C PHE A 326 -7.83 -10.53 11.53
N SER A 327 -8.20 -11.49 12.37
CA SER A 327 -9.18 -12.50 11.98
C SER A 327 -10.60 -11.91 12.02
N TYR A 328 -11.36 -12.12 10.94
CA TYR A 328 -12.76 -11.75 10.92
C TYR A 328 -13.57 -12.71 11.78
N THR A 329 -14.32 -12.17 12.74
CA THR A 329 -15.14 -12.94 13.68
C THR A 329 -16.64 -12.72 13.49
N GLY A 330 -17.02 -11.99 12.43
CA GLY A 330 -18.40 -11.58 12.15
C GLY A 330 -18.66 -10.11 12.47
N MET A 331 -19.81 -9.61 12.00
CA MET A 331 -20.27 -8.25 12.29
C MET A 331 -20.70 -8.11 13.76
N GLY A 332 -20.33 -6.98 14.37
CA GLY A 332 -20.73 -6.62 15.72
C GLY A 332 -21.19 -5.17 15.81
N PRO A 333 -21.95 -4.80 16.85
CA PRO A 333 -22.36 -3.41 17.04
C PRO A 333 -21.15 -2.53 17.38
N VAL A 334 -21.12 -1.32 16.81
CA VAL A 334 -20.17 -0.29 17.21
C VAL A 334 -20.65 0.34 18.52
N THR A 335 -19.89 0.13 19.59
CA THR A 335 -20.25 0.61 20.93
C THR A 335 -19.45 1.83 21.38
N VAL A 336 -18.27 2.03 20.80
CA VAL A 336 -17.35 3.14 21.08
C VAL A 336 -16.58 3.50 19.81
N MET A 337 -16.12 4.75 19.73
CA MET A 337 -15.36 5.22 18.57
C MET A 337 -13.97 4.56 18.47
N ASP A 338 -13.29 4.35 19.60
CA ASP A 338 -11.97 3.72 19.66
C ASP A 338 -12.06 2.38 20.41
N GLN A 339 -11.87 1.29 19.68
CA GLN A 339 -11.90 -0.09 20.19
C GLN A 339 -10.59 -0.48 20.89
N GLY A 340 -9.55 0.36 20.80
CA GLY A 340 -8.22 0.05 21.30
C GLY A 340 -7.52 -1.03 20.50
N THR A 341 -6.51 -1.65 21.10
CA THR A 341 -5.75 -2.75 20.49
C THR A 341 -6.61 -4.03 20.48
N PRO A 342 -6.92 -4.62 19.30
CA PRO A 342 -7.55 -5.93 19.25
C PRO A 342 -6.53 -6.97 19.71
N TRP A 343 -6.62 -7.32 20.98
CA TRP A 343 -5.78 -8.34 21.58
C TRP A 343 -6.50 -9.70 21.52
N PRO A 344 -5.79 -10.81 21.28
CA PRO A 344 -6.30 -12.12 21.60
C PRO A 344 -6.48 -12.21 23.13
N SER A 345 -7.60 -11.71 23.65
CA SER A 345 -7.93 -11.92 25.06
C SER A 345 -8.29 -13.39 25.22
N ASP A 346 -7.64 -14.03 26.19
CA ASP A 346 -7.70 -15.46 26.48
C ASP A 346 -9.14 -16.03 26.46
N LYS A 347 -9.57 -16.58 25.31
CA LYS A 347 -10.14 -17.93 25.33
C LYS A 347 -8.96 -18.89 25.52
N LYS A 348 -8.55 -19.05 26.77
CA LYS A 348 -7.82 -20.23 27.23
C LYS A 348 -8.78 -21.37 27.48
#